data_AF-A0A3B8Q6J2-F1
#
_entry.id   AF-A0A3B8Q6J2-F1
#
_cell.length_a   1.000
_cell.length_b   1.000
_cell.length_c   1.000
_cell.angle_alpha   90.00
_cell.angle_beta   90.00
_cell.angle_gamma   90.00
#
_symmetry.space_group_name_H-M   'P 1'
#
loop_
_entity.id
_entity.type
_entity.pdbx_description
1 polymer ?
#
loop_
_entity_poly.entity_id
_entity_poly.type
_entity_poly.pdbx_seq_one_letter_code
_entity_poly.pdbx_strand_id
1 'polypeptide(L)'
;MSPLTQYGRMAERHWREFLPKLVRDLETKGQLQQRLLEAEEKTKDEMATLRSSLMAQGLTADQAHRQAWETVRQRYLLLAPET
;
A
#
# COMPACT_ATOMS: atom_id res chain seq x y z
N MET A 1 2.49 -6.51 -18.45
CA MET A 1 2.36 -5.64 -17.26
C MET A 1 1.07 -6.01 -16.55
N SER A 2 1.13 -6.48 -15.31
CA SER A 2 -0.08 -6.76 -14.54
C SER A 2 -0.80 -5.44 -14.23
N PRO A 3 -2.11 -5.35 -14.45
CA PRO A 3 -2.85 -4.14 -14.11
C PRO A 3 -2.80 -3.90 -12.59
N LEU A 4 -2.69 -2.63 -12.19
CA LEU A 4 -2.81 -2.24 -10.78
C LEU A 4 -4.18 -2.66 -10.25
N THR A 5 -4.22 -3.32 -9.09
CA THR A 5 -5.49 -3.62 -8.43
C THR A 5 -6.04 -2.37 -7.72
N GLN A 6 -6.99 -2.57 -6.82
CA GLN A 6 -7.57 -1.46 -6.06
C GLN A 6 -6.51 -0.76 -5.20
N TYR A 7 -5.57 -1.49 -4.61
CA TYR A 7 -4.53 -0.92 -3.75
C TYR A 7 -3.54 -0.06 -4.54
N GLY A 8 -3.04 -0.55 -5.69
CA GLY A 8 -2.17 0.23 -6.55
C GLY A 8 -2.82 1.52 -7.06
N ARG A 9 -4.11 1.47 -7.43
CA ARG A 9 -4.86 2.68 -7.82
C ARG A 9 -5.09 3.67 -6.67
N MET A 10 -5.27 3.16 -5.45
CA MET A 10 -5.40 4.00 -4.27
C MET A 10 -4.09 4.71 -3.95
N ALA A 11 -2.96 3.98 -3.98
CA ALA A 11 -1.63 4.55 -3.82
C ALA A 11 -1.35 5.60 -4.90
N GLU A 12 -1.67 5.32 -6.17
CA GLU A 12 -1.45 6.26 -7.28
C GLU A 12 -2.15 7.61 -7.04
N ARG A 13 -3.43 7.57 -6.65
CA ARG A 13 -4.20 8.79 -6.35
C ARG A 13 -3.59 9.56 -5.18
N HIS A 14 -3.29 8.86 -4.08
CA HIS A 14 -2.69 9.47 -2.90
C HIS A 14 -1.34 10.09 -3.22
N TRP A 15 -0.47 9.38 -3.93
CA TRP A 15 0.87 9.87 -4.24
C TRP A 15 0.82 11.07 -5.20
N ARG A 16 -0.12 11.08 -6.15
CA ARG A 16 -0.31 12.25 -7.02
C ARG A 16 -0.79 13.49 -6.27
N GLU A 17 -1.60 13.30 -5.23
CA GLU A 17 -2.17 14.40 -4.43
C GLU A 17 -1.17 14.91 -3.38
N PHE A 18 -0.47 14.02 -2.69
CA PHE A 18 0.35 14.34 -1.52
C PHE A 18 1.87 14.25 -1.75
N LEU A 19 2.30 13.58 -2.82
CA LEU A 19 3.72 13.34 -3.14
C LEU A 19 4.03 13.67 -4.62
N PRO A 20 3.67 14.86 -5.11
CA PRO A 20 3.80 15.19 -6.53
C PRO A 20 5.25 15.16 -7.03
N LYS A 21 6.25 15.45 -6.19
CA LYS A 21 7.66 15.41 -6.59
C LYS A 21 8.13 13.96 -6.71
N LEU A 22 7.78 13.10 -5.75
CA LEU A 22 8.03 11.66 -5.84
C LEU A 22 7.42 11.05 -7.10
N VAL A 23 6.14 11.34 -7.38
CA VAL A 23 5.47 10.82 -8.58
C VAL A 23 6.19 11.30 -9.84
N ARG A 24 6.53 12.59 -9.92
CA ARG A 24 7.22 13.14 -11.08
C ARG A 24 8.61 12.54 -11.30
N ASP A 25 9.36 12.28 -10.24
CA ASP A 25 10.66 11.59 -10.30
C ASP A 25 10.48 10.15 -10.82
N LEU A 26 9.50 9.42 -10.29
CA LEU A 26 9.19 8.05 -10.72
C LEU A 26 8.68 7.99 -12.17
N GLU A 27 7.88 8.97 -12.61
CA GLU A 27 7.41 9.09 -14.00
C GLU A 27 8.57 9.40 -14.95
N THR A 28 9.47 10.31 -14.56
CA THR A 28 10.68 10.64 -15.35
C THR A 28 11.58 9.42 -15.51
N LYS A 29 11.66 8.56 -14.50
CA LYS A 29 12.41 7.30 -14.53
C LYS A 29 11.64 6.15 -15.18
N GLY A 30 10.36 6.32 -15.52
CA GLY A 30 9.49 5.24 -16.01
C GLY A 30 9.20 4.14 -14.98
N GLN A 31 9.40 4.41 -13.68
CA GLN A 31 9.30 3.45 -12.58
C GLN A 31 8.02 3.57 -11.75
N LEU A 32 7.16 4.56 -12.04
CA LEU A 32 5.92 4.79 -11.29
C LEU A 32 5.08 3.51 -11.19
N GLN A 33 4.81 2.86 -12.32
CA GLN A 33 3.98 1.66 -12.33
C GLN A 33 4.61 0.51 -11.54
N GLN A 34 5.93 0.33 -11.63
CA GLN A 34 6.64 -0.69 -10.87
C GLN A 34 6.57 -0.42 -9.36
N ARG A 35 6.74 0.84 -8.94
CA ARG A 35 6.62 1.22 -7.52
C ARG A 35 5.21 1.04 -6.98
N LEU A 36 4.18 1.34 -7.76
CA LEU A 36 2.79 1.12 -7.37
C LEU A 36 2.47 -0.38 -7.25
N LEU A 37 3.01 -1.20 -8.15
CA LEU A 37 2.91 -2.67 -8.06
C LEU A 37 3.62 -3.19 -6.80
N GLU A 38 4.83 -2.71 -6.53
CA GLU A 38 5.59 -3.11 -5.34
C GLU A 38 4.86 -2.70 -4.04
N ALA A 39 4.31 -1.48 -3.99
CA ALA A 39 3.53 -1.01 -2.84
C ALA A 39 2.30 -1.88 -2.60
N GLU A 40 1.57 -2.25 -3.66
CA GLU A 40 0.44 -3.17 -3.58
C GLU A 40 0.85 -4.57 -3.12
N GLU A 41 1.93 -5.12 -3.68
CA GLU A 41 2.40 -6.46 -3.34
C GLU A 41 2.82 -6.54 -1.88
N LYS A 42 3.63 -5.58 -1.41
CA LYS A 42 4.01 -5.44 0.00
C LYS A 42 2.81 -5.28 0.91
N THR A 43 1.81 -4.50 0.48
CA THR A 43 0.56 -4.36 1.24
C THR A 43 -0.15 -5.70 1.38
N LYS A 44 -0.28 -6.47 0.31
CA LYS A 44 -0.96 -7.78 0.33
C LYS A 44 -0.21 -8.78 1.21
N ASP A 45 1.09 -8.87 1.05
CA ASP A 45 1.95 -9.83 1.75
C ASP A 45 2.00 -9.53 3.26
N GLU A 46 2.28 -8.27 3.62
CA GLU A 46 2.35 -7.87 5.03
C GLU A 46 0.97 -7.93 5.69
N MET A 47 -0.11 -7.60 4.97
CA MET A 47 -1.47 -7.74 5.50
C MET A 47 -1.82 -9.20 5.79
N ALA A 48 -1.45 -10.13 4.91
CA ALA A 48 -1.68 -11.56 5.12
C ALA A 48 -0.91 -12.08 6.35
N THR A 49 0.35 -11.64 6.50
CA THR A 49 1.19 -11.98 7.65
C THR A 49 0.63 -11.42 8.95
N LEU A 50 0.27 -10.13 8.98
CA LEU A 50 -0.31 -9.47 10.15
C LEU A 50 -1.66 -10.08 10.51
N ARG A 51 -2.53 -10.30 9.53
CA ARG A 51 -3.83 -10.94 9.76
C ARG A 51 -3.65 -12.32 10.39
N SER A 52 -2.75 -13.15 9.87
CA SER A 52 -2.49 -14.49 10.41
C SER A 52 -1.98 -14.42 11.86
N SER A 53 -1.08 -13.47 12.15
CA SER A 53 -0.55 -13.23 13.49
C SER A 53 -1.63 -12.75 14.47
N LEU A 54 -2.50 -11.84 14.04
CA LEU A 54 -3.60 -11.32 14.85
C LEU A 54 -4.67 -12.39 15.12
N MET A 55 -4.98 -13.23 14.12
CA MET A 55 -5.86 -14.38 14.33
C MET A 55 -5.28 -15.38 15.34
N ALA A 56 -3.96 -15.60 15.33
CA ALA A 56 -3.28 -16.42 16.34
C ALA A 56 -3.34 -15.82 17.75
N GLN A 57 -3.51 -14.50 17.88
CA GLN A 57 -3.75 -13.80 19.15
C GLN A 57 -5.22 -13.85 19.61
N GLY A 58 -6.08 -14.55 18.88
CA GLY A 58 -7.50 -14.71 19.23
C GLY A 58 -8.43 -13.68 18.61
N LEU A 59 -7.95 -12.80 17.72
CA LEU A 59 -8.82 -11.88 16.99
C LEU A 59 -9.62 -12.63 15.93
N THR A 60 -10.85 -12.16 15.71
CA THR A 60 -11.67 -12.64 14.59
C THR A 60 -11.06 -12.23 13.25
N ALA A 61 -11.41 -12.94 12.17
CA ALA A 61 -10.89 -12.65 10.83
C ALA A 61 -11.16 -11.19 10.40
N ASP A 62 -12.31 -10.62 10.76
CA ASP A 62 -12.66 -9.22 10.44
C ASP A 62 -11.80 -8.23 11.22
N GLN A 63 -11.65 -8.43 12.53
CA GLN A 63 -10.81 -7.56 13.38
C GLN A 63 -9.34 -7.63 12.97
N ALA A 64 -8.82 -8.83 12.73
CA ALA A 64 -7.47 -9.06 12.27
C ALA A 64 -7.22 -8.39 10.91
N HIS A 65 -8.17 -8.52 9.97
CA HIS A 65 -8.08 -7.86 8.68
C HIS A 65 -8.09 -6.33 8.80
N ARG A 66 -9.01 -5.76 9.60
CA ARG A 66 -9.11 -4.32 9.81
C ARG A 66 -7.84 -3.75 10.41
N GLN A 67 -7.33 -4.36 11.48
CA GLN A 67 -6.12 -3.90 12.16
C GLN A 67 -4.87 -4.06 11.29
N ALA A 68 -4.76 -5.17 10.55
CA ALA A 68 -3.69 -5.35 9.56
C ALA A 68 -3.76 -4.27 8.47
N TRP A 69 -4.95 -4.01 7.92
CA TRP A 69 -5.19 -2.98 6.91
C TRP A 69 -4.77 -1.60 7.38
N GLU A 70 -5.15 -1.20 8.60
CA GLU A 70 -4.78 0.11 9.14
C GLU A 70 -3.28 0.31 9.24
N THR A 71 -2.55 -0.76 9.55
CA THR A 71 -1.08 -0.75 9.64
C THR A 71 -0.46 -0.63 8.25
N VAL A 72 -0.80 -1.52 7.32
CA VAL A 72 -0.13 -1.58 6.01
C VAL A 72 -0.49 -0.40 5.10
N ARG A 73 -1.72 0.13 5.21
CA ARG A 73 -2.16 1.25 4.36
C ARG A 73 -1.30 2.48 4.60
N GLN A 74 -0.90 2.77 5.84
CA GLN A 74 -0.07 3.93 6.17
C GLN A 74 1.39 3.72 5.78
N ARG A 75 1.87 2.47 5.80
CA ARG A 75 3.26 2.15 5.46
C ARG A 75 3.55 2.21 3.96
N TYR A 76 2.61 1.77 3.13
CA TYR A 76 2.86 1.55 1.70
C TYR A 76 1.98 2.38 0.77
N LEU A 77 0.72 2.65 1.13
CA LEU A 77 -0.24 3.28 0.22
C LEU A 77 -0.40 4.78 0.51
N LEU A 78 -0.65 5.13 1.77
CA LEU A 78 -0.90 6.47 2.28
C LEU A 78 0.38 7.06 2.91
N LEU A 79 1.44 7.11 2.11
CA LEU A 79 2.71 7.69 2.51
C LEU A 79 2.53 9.15 2.98
N ALA A 80 3.31 9.56 3.97
CA ALA A 80 3.24 10.91 4.52
C ALA A 80 3.51 11.96 3.43
N PRO A 81 2.77 13.09 3.41
CA PRO A 81 2.92 14.13 2.39
C PRO A 81 4.33 14.75 2.41
N GLU A 82 4.79 15.23 1.25
CA GLU A 82 6.06 15.95 1.15
C GLU A 82 5.89 17.35 1.78
N THR A 83 6.64 17.64 2.84
CA THR A 83 6.80 19.00 3.41
C THR A 83 7.63 19.93 2.52
#